data_AF-A0A914NJF8-F1
#
_entry.id   AF-A0A914NJF8-F1
#
_cell.length_a   1.000
_cell.length_b   1.000
_cell.length_c   1.000
_cell.angle_alpha   90.00
_cell.angle_beta   90.00
_cell.angle_gamma   90.00
#
_symmetry.space_group_name_H-M   'P 1'
#
loop_
_entity.id
_entity.type
_entity.pdbx_description
1 polymer ?
#
loop_
_entity_poly.entity_id
_entity_poly.type
_entity_poly.pdbx_seq_one_letter_code
_entity_poly.pdbx_strand_id
1 'polypeptide(L)'
;AITDAEAAANDEAGPEGGCRLSYFFVVLLNYGVKFYLLFILDDSEKLLDTLNMNLARLKIDNIRRLTPIDFEKDDDTNHHIDFITAASNLRAENYTIEKADRMKTKQIAGKIIPALATTTSVVAGLVCIELYKTIEVEGQRSKAPIERFKNAFLNLATPFIAFSEPGKAPKKKYRDIEFTLWDRLEVNGPKTLGQFIEWIETQTGLTVSMMSSGVSLLYAFFQPPSKVAERKTRDVIQVVEEVSRNKVPPFRRSLVFEAITQNDKDEDVEIPYVKYNFR
;
A
#
# COMPACT_ATOMS: atom_id res chain seq x y z
N ALA A 1 -11.64 26.17 -6.40
CA ALA A 1 -10.34 26.84 -6.60
C ALA A 1 -9.18 25.90 -6.95
N ILE A 2 -9.21 24.60 -6.60
CA ILE A 2 -8.28 23.60 -7.16
C ILE A 2 -8.97 22.68 -8.19
N THR A 3 -10.31 22.70 -8.25
CA THR A 3 -11.11 21.93 -9.21
C THR A 3 -11.45 22.68 -10.50
N ASP A 4 -11.22 24.00 -10.55
CA ASP A 4 -11.63 24.84 -11.70
C ASP A 4 -10.49 25.06 -12.72
N ALA A 5 -9.26 24.66 -12.37
CA ALA A 5 -8.09 24.79 -13.24
C ALA A 5 -7.88 23.56 -14.17
N GLU A 6 -8.43 22.39 -13.82
CA GLU A 6 -8.40 21.21 -14.69
C GLU A 6 -9.50 21.22 -15.76
N ALA A 7 -10.60 21.95 -15.52
CA ALA A 7 -11.71 22.05 -16.48
C ALA A 7 -11.42 23.04 -17.62
N ALA A 8 -10.68 24.13 -17.35
CA ALA A 8 -10.39 25.16 -18.36
C ALA A 8 -9.34 24.73 -19.41
N ALA A 9 -8.60 23.64 -19.18
CA ALA A 9 -7.61 23.13 -20.11
C ALA A 9 -8.19 22.19 -21.19
N ASN A 10 -9.45 21.75 -21.04
CA ASN A 10 -10.07 20.76 -21.93
C ASN A 10 -11.03 21.35 -22.97
N ASP A 11 -11.36 22.65 -22.92
CA ASP A 11 -12.44 23.24 -23.74
C ASP A 11 -11.97 24.14 -24.91
N GLU A 12 -10.66 24.26 -25.15
CA GLU A 12 -10.13 24.91 -26.37
C GLU A 12 -9.40 23.91 -27.27
N ALA A 13 -10.09 22.84 -27.67
CA ALA A 13 -9.67 21.98 -28.77
C ALA A 13 -10.25 22.51 -30.10
N GLY A 14 -9.68 23.61 -30.60
CA GLY A 14 -9.85 24.03 -31.99
C GLY A 14 -9.07 23.09 -32.94
N PRO A 15 -9.51 22.91 -34.19
CA PRO A 15 -8.97 21.88 -35.07
C PRO A 15 -7.75 22.39 -35.85
N GLU A 16 -6.71 22.87 -35.18
CA GLU A 16 -5.41 23.09 -35.83
C GLU A 16 -4.26 22.71 -34.89
N GLY A 17 -3.36 21.88 -35.41
CA GLY A 17 -2.34 21.16 -34.65
C GLY A 17 -1.42 22.04 -33.83
N GLY A 18 -1.32 21.71 -32.53
CA GLY A 18 -0.35 22.30 -31.61
C GLY A 18 0.07 21.31 -30.55
N CYS A 19 1.14 20.55 -30.80
CA CYS A 19 1.78 19.67 -29.83
C CYS A 19 2.42 20.48 -28.69
N ARG A 20 2.03 20.25 -27.42
CA ARG A 20 2.83 20.65 -26.25
C ARG A 20 2.66 19.70 -25.05
N LEU A 21 3.60 18.78 -24.86
CA LEU A 21 4.03 18.32 -23.54
C LEU A 21 5.57 18.31 -23.50
N SER A 22 6.16 19.03 -22.55
CA SER A 22 7.62 19.12 -22.39
C SER A 22 8.06 18.45 -21.09
N TYR A 23 8.69 17.29 -21.17
CA TYR A 23 9.36 16.64 -20.03
C TYR A 23 10.81 17.12 -19.92
N PHE A 24 11.25 17.39 -18.70
CA PHE A 24 12.60 17.89 -18.39
C PHE A 24 13.43 16.74 -17.80
N PHE A 25 14.51 16.34 -18.47
CA PHE A 25 15.51 15.42 -17.94
C PHE A 25 16.85 16.14 -17.78
N VAL A 26 17.46 16.02 -16.59
CA VAL A 26 18.82 16.49 -16.33
C VAL A 26 19.73 15.26 -16.34
N VAL A 27 20.59 15.14 -17.35
CA VAL A 27 21.64 14.12 -17.41
C VAL A 27 22.97 14.80 -17.12
N LEU A 28 23.54 14.50 -15.95
CA LEU A 28 24.88 14.94 -15.58
C LEU A 28 25.91 13.96 -16.17
N LEU A 29 26.62 14.37 -17.22
CA LEU A 29 27.83 13.69 -17.67
C LEU A 29 29.05 14.52 -17.26
N ASN A 30 30.09 13.83 -16.76
CA ASN A 30 31.35 14.43 -16.33
C ASN A 30 31.90 15.37 -17.42
N TYR A 31 32.23 16.61 -17.02
CA TYR A 31 32.81 17.72 -17.82
C TYR A 31 31.85 18.72 -18.49
N GLY A 32 30.68 18.98 -17.90
CA GLY A 32 29.92 20.22 -18.14
C GLY A 32 28.41 20.02 -18.15
N VAL A 33 27.68 20.92 -17.50
CA VAL A 33 26.22 20.92 -17.52
C VAL A 33 25.76 21.39 -18.91
N LYS A 34 25.29 20.46 -19.75
CA LYS A 34 24.58 20.79 -20.99
C LYS A 34 23.07 20.56 -20.77
N PHE A 35 22.30 21.63 -20.87
CA PHE A 35 20.85 21.59 -20.88
C PHE A 35 20.38 21.20 -22.29
N TYR A 36 19.67 20.07 -22.41
CA TYR A 36 19.04 19.67 -23.66
C TYR A 36 17.54 19.92 -23.57
N LEU A 37 17.03 20.86 -24.37
CA LEU A 37 15.60 21.06 -24.59
C LEU A 37 15.18 20.08 -25.70
N LEU A 38 14.56 18.95 -25.35
CA LEU A 38 14.09 17.99 -26.34
C LEU A 38 12.70 18.40 -26.83
N PHE A 39 12.63 18.96 -28.04
CA PHE A 39 11.35 19.09 -28.76
C PHE A 39 10.93 17.70 -29.24
N ILE A 40 9.78 17.21 -28.76
CA ILE A 40 9.19 15.96 -29.24
C ILE A 40 8.57 16.26 -30.61
N LEU A 41 9.30 15.92 -31.67
CA LEU A 41 8.78 15.79 -33.04
C LEU A 41 8.28 14.35 -33.24
N ASP A 42 7.34 14.15 -34.17
CA ASP A 42 6.62 12.90 -34.51
C ASP A 42 7.48 11.63 -34.76
N ASP A 43 8.81 11.72 -34.67
CA ASP A 43 9.75 10.60 -34.87
C ASP A 43 10.36 10.08 -33.55
N SER A 44 9.74 10.38 -32.40
CA SER A 44 10.28 10.05 -31.07
C SER A 44 10.42 8.55 -30.81
N GLU A 45 9.52 7.72 -31.35
CA GLU A 45 9.58 6.26 -31.18
C GLU A 45 10.81 5.65 -31.88
N LYS A 46 11.08 6.06 -33.13
CA LYS A 46 12.27 5.59 -33.86
C LYS A 46 13.57 6.05 -33.20
N LEU A 47 13.56 7.27 -32.65
CA LEU A 47 14.70 7.81 -31.91
C LEU A 47 14.94 7.01 -30.62
N LEU A 48 13.88 6.66 -29.89
CA LEU A 48 13.91 5.83 -28.69
C LEU A 48 14.45 4.43 -28.99
N ASP A 49 13.96 3.78 -30.05
CA ASP A 49 14.45 2.46 -30.47
C ASP A 49 15.93 2.50 -30.86
N THR A 50 16.33 3.53 -31.61
CA THR A 50 17.74 3.74 -31.97
C THR A 50 18.61 3.97 -30.73
N LEU A 51 18.13 4.75 -29.76
CA LEU A 51 18.84 4.97 -28.50
C LEU A 51 18.96 3.67 -27.70
N ASN A 52 17.89 2.90 -27.56
CA ASN A 52 17.89 1.62 -26.87
C ASN A 52 18.88 0.63 -27.50
N MET A 53 18.93 0.56 -28.83
CA MET A 53 19.92 -0.25 -29.55
C MET A 53 21.35 0.22 -29.30
N ASN A 54 21.59 1.53 -29.27
CA ASN A 54 22.92 2.08 -28.98
C ASN A 54 23.33 1.83 -27.52
N LEU A 55 22.39 1.94 -26.58
CA LEU A 55 22.61 1.70 -25.16
C LEU A 55 22.94 0.22 -24.90
N ALA A 56 22.25 -0.70 -25.56
CA ALA A 56 22.52 -2.13 -25.51
C ALA A 56 23.90 -2.52 -26.10
N ARG A 57 24.45 -1.68 -26.99
CA ARG A 57 25.77 -1.89 -27.62
C ARG A 57 26.92 -1.23 -26.86
N LEU A 58 26.65 -0.42 -25.84
CA LEU A 58 27.68 0.18 -25.02
C LEU A 58 28.41 -0.92 -24.24
N LYS A 59 29.71 -1.07 -24.48
CA LYS A 59 30.59 -1.95 -23.71
C LYS A 59 30.92 -1.28 -22.38
N ILE A 60 30.31 -1.76 -21.30
CA ILE A 60 30.44 -1.20 -19.94
C ILE A 60 31.65 -1.81 -19.20
N ASP A 61 32.36 -2.76 -19.81
CA ASP A 61 33.42 -3.57 -19.20
C ASP A 61 34.57 -2.76 -18.55
N ASN A 62 34.79 -1.51 -18.99
CA ASN A 62 35.83 -0.61 -18.49
C ASN A 62 35.28 0.63 -17.74
N ILE A 63 33.98 0.69 -17.44
CA ILE A 63 33.38 1.82 -16.74
C ILE A 63 33.58 1.65 -15.23
N ARG A 64 34.18 2.66 -14.57
CA ARG A 64 34.27 2.71 -13.11
C ARG A 64 32.86 2.63 -12.51
N ARG A 65 32.67 1.77 -11.52
CA ARG A 65 31.36 1.66 -10.84
C ARG A 65 30.95 3.03 -10.31
N LEU A 66 29.78 3.49 -10.75
CA LEU A 66 29.16 4.68 -10.19
C LEU A 66 28.70 4.36 -8.76
N THR A 67 28.84 5.33 -7.87
CA THR A 67 28.31 5.24 -6.51
C THR A 67 26.96 5.95 -6.50
N PRO A 68 25.85 5.23 -6.24
CA PRO A 68 24.57 5.89 -6.05
C PRO A 68 24.64 6.80 -4.83
N ILE A 69 24.03 7.98 -4.94
CA ILE A 69 23.91 8.92 -3.83
C ILE A 69 22.56 8.66 -3.17
N ASP A 70 22.58 8.24 -1.91
CA ASP A 70 21.37 8.08 -1.11
C ASP A 70 20.93 9.46 -0.61
N PHE A 71 19.67 9.79 -0.86
CA PHE A 71 19.13 11.08 -0.46
C PHE A 71 19.03 11.19 1.08
N GLU A 72 19.89 12.02 1.65
CA GLU A 72 19.84 12.48 3.04
C GLU A 72 19.51 13.98 3.09
N LYS A 73 18.42 14.33 3.78
CA LYS A 73 17.89 15.70 3.89
C LYS A 73 18.41 16.43 5.13
N ASP A 74 18.87 15.68 6.14
CA ASP A 74 19.25 16.21 7.46
C ASP A 74 20.74 16.48 7.60
N ASP A 75 21.54 16.07 6.62
CA ASP A 75 22.94 16.45 6.49
C ASP A 75 23.08 17.64 5.52
N ASP A 76 23.46 18.80 6.06
CA ASP A 76 23.61 20.03 5.29
C ASP A 76 24.94 20.08 4.49
N THR A 77 25.84 19.11 4.66
CA THR A 77 27.16 19.07 4.01
C THR A 77 27.19 18.26 2.71
N ASN A 78 26.16 17.45 2.44
CA ASN A 78 26.09 16.57 1.27
C ASN A 78 25.56 17.25 -0.01
N HIS A 79 25.16 18.53 0.08
CA HIS A 79 24.62 19.34 -1.02
C HIS A 79 23.33 18.83 -1.68
N HIS A 80 22.64 17.85 -1.11
CA HIS A 80 21.40 17.31 -1.70
C HIS A 80 20.30 18.37 -1.77
N ILE A 81 20.03 19.03 -0.63
CA ILE A 81 19.02 20.09 -0.57
C ILE A 81 19.45 21.31 -1.38
N ASP A 82 20.74 21.62 -1.43
CA ASP A 82 21.26 22.75 -2.21
C ASP A 82 20.99 22.53 -3.72
N PHE A 83 21.26 21.32 -4.21
CA PHE A 83 20.96 20.93 -5.58
C PHE A 83 19.45 21.02 -5.88
N ILE A 84 18.60 20.45 -5.03
CA ILE A 84 17.14 20.47 -5.23
C ILE A 84 16.60 21.90 -5.21
N THR A 85 17.07 22.74 -4.29
CA THR A 85 16.65 24.15 -4.17
C THR A 85 17.03 24.93 -5.42
N ALA A 86 18.28 24.82 -5.88
CA ALA A 86 18.74 25.50 -7.08
C ALA A 86 17.98 25.03 -8.33
N ALA A 87 17.87 23.72 -8.53
CA ALA A 87 17.18 23.13 -9.68
C ALA A 87 15.69 23.51 -9.72
N SER A 88 15.01 23.45 -8.58
CA SER A 88 13.60 23.86 -8.43
C SER A 88 13.42 25.35 -8.74
N ASN A 89 14.28 26.21 -8.19
CA ASN A 89 14.18 27.67 -8.39
C ASN A 89 14.49 28.11 -9.82
N LEU A 90 15.44 27.45 -10.49
CA LEU A 90 15.72 27.68 -11.92
C LEU A 90 14.50 27.28 -12.78
N ARG A 91 13.84 26.17 -12.44
CA ARG A 91 12.60 25.77 -13.12
C ARG A 91 11.46 26.74 -12.82
N ALA A 92 11.34 27.20 -11.58
CA ALA A 92 10.31 28.15 -11.16
C ALA A 92 10.40 29.46 -11.97
N GLU A 93 11.62 29.95 -12.22
CA GLU A 93 11.86 31.16 -13.02
C GLU A 93 11.34 31.03 -14.46
N ASN A 94 11.51 29.85 -15.09
CA ASN A 94 10.99 29.61 -16.44
C ASN A 94 9.46 29.74 -16.55
N TYR A 95 8.74 29.48 -15.47
CA TYR A 95 7.27 29.51 -15.42
C TYR A 95 6.72 30.68 -14.59
N THR A 96 7.56 31.64 -14.20
CA THR A 96 7.17 32.79 -13.34
C THR A 96 6.54 32.33 -12.01
N ILE A 97 7.02 31.19 -11.46
CA ILE A 97 6.63 30.69 -10.14
C ILE A 97 7.55 31.31 -9.08
N GLU A 98 7.00 31.65 -7.92
CA GLU A 98 7.77 32.20 -6.81
C GLU A 98 8.84 31.20 -6.33
N LYS A 99 10.08 31.68 -6.16
CA LYS A 99 11.21 30.87 -5.68
C LYS A 99 10.99 30.47 -4.22
N ALA A 100 11.42 29.27 -3.86
CA ALA A 100 11.39 28.77 -2.49
C ALA A 100 12.78 28.87 -1.86
N ASP A 101 12.84 29.14 -0.55
CA ASP A 101 14.09 29.08 0.19
C ASP A 101 14.51 27.63 0.47
N ARG A 102 15.72 27.47 1.01
CA ARG A 102 16.28 26.15 1.33
C ARG A 102 15.42 25.40 2.34
N MET A 103 14.87 26.09 3.35
CA MET A 103 14.06 25.47 4.40
C MET A 103 12.72 24.96 3.86
N LYS A 104 11.98 25.76 3.10
CA LYS A 104 10.72 25.36 2.45
C LYS A 104 10.96 24.23 1.46
N THR A 105 12.07 24.28 0.71
CA THR A 105 12.47 23.19 -0.18
C THR A 105 12.77 21.91 0.60
N LYS A 106 13.54 21.98 1.69
CA LYS A 106 13.82 20.84 2.57
C LYS A 106 12.55 20.26 3.18
N GLN A 107 11.61 21.10 3.61
CA GLN A 107 10.33 20.67 4.15
C GLN A 107 9.52 19.86 3.13
N ILE A 108 9.42 20.37 1.89
CA ILE A 108 8.63 19.74 0.82
C ILE A 108 9.35 18.50 0.26
N ALA A 109 10.59 18.64 -0.21
CA ALA A 109 11.35 17.56 -0.83
C ALA A 109 11.68 16.44 0.16
N GLY A 110 11.96 16.81 1.41
CA GLY A 110 12.22 15.90 2.51
C GLY A 110 10.97 15.29 3.15
N LYS A 111 9.77 15.69 2.72
CA LYS A 111 8.47 15.28 3.29
C LYS A 111 8.44 15.40 4.82
N ILE A 112 8.96 16.51 5.34
CA ILE A 112 9.04 16.74 6.78
C ILE A 112 7.63 16.93 7.34
N ILE A 113 7.24 16.05 8.26
CA ILE A 113 6.02 16.18 9.04
C ILE A 113 6.30 17.11 10.22
N PRO A 114 5.68 18.30 10.29
CA PRO A 114 5.88 19.20 11.42
C PRO A 114 5.45 18.53 12.73
N ALA A 115 6.28 18.63 13.75
CA ALA A 115 6.01 18.06 15.07
C ALA A 115 6.44 19.04 16.17
N LEU A 116 5.64 19.10 17.24
CA LEU A 116 5.91 19.92 18.41
C LEU A 116 5.60 19.12 19.68
N ALA A 117 6.47 19.23 20.69
CA ALA A 117 6.34 18.46 21.92
C ALA A 117 5.00 18.66 22.63
N THR A 118 4.41 19.86 22.56
CA THR A 118 3.13 20.19 23.19
C THR A 118 1.98 19.30 22.68
N THR A 119 1.82 19.16 21.36
CA THR A 119 0.81 18.29 20.77
C THR A 119 1.06 16.82 21.14
N THR A 120 2.32 16.37 21.12
CA THR A 120 2.69 15.00 21.51
C THR A 120 2.33 14.72 22.97
N SER A 121 2.61 15.64 23.89
CA SER A 121 2.28 15.48 25.31
C SER A 121 0.78 15.42 25.56
N VAL A 122 -0.01 16.26 24.87
CA VAL A 122 -1.48 16.25 24.97
C VAL A 122 -2.04 14.92 24.45
N VAL A 123 -1.61 14.48 23.26
CA VAL A 123 -2.05 13.19 22.68
C VAL A 123 -1.67 12.02 23.60
N ALA A 124 -0.44 11.98 24.11
CA ALA A 124 0.01 10.93 25.02
C ALA A 124 -0.83 10.90 26.31
N GLY A 125 -1.13 12.06 26.90
CA GLY A 125 -1.98 12.16 28.08
C GLY A 125 -3.40 11.61 27.83
N LEU A 126 -4.00 11.93 26.68
CA LEU A 126 -5.32 11.42 26.28
C LEU A 126 -5.30 9.90 26.05
N VAL A 127 -4.23 9.36 25.45
CA VAL A 127 -4.05 7.91 25.28
C VAL A 127 -3.93 7.20 26.63
N CYS A 128 -3.20 7.78 27.60
CA CYS A 128 -3.12 7.24 28.95
C CYS A 128 -4.49 7.20 29.66
N ILE A 129 -5.37 8.16 29.37
CA ILE A 129 -6.75 8.15 29.90
C ILE A 129 -7.56 6.99 29.31
N GLU A 130 -7.42 6.72 28.01
CA GLU A 130 -8.07 5.55 27.38
C GLU A 130 -7.48 4.23 27.87
N LEU A 131 -6.18 4.19 28.19
CA LEU A 131 -5.51 3.02 28.75
C LEU A 131 -6.16 2.57 30.08
N TYR A 132 -6.55 3.49 30.97
CA TYR A 132 -7.26 3.11 32.20
C TYR A 132 -8.55 2.33 31.94
N LYS A 133 -9.17 2.50 30.78
CA LYS A 133 -10.39 1.81 30.38
C LYS A 133 -10.12 0.43 29.80
N THR A 134 -8.88 0.09 29.43
CA THR A 134 -8.50 -1.21 28.85
C THR A 134 -7.72 -2.11 29.80
N ILE A 135 -7.15 -1.56 30.89
CA ILE A 135 -6.35 -2.32 31.86
C ILE A 135 -7.15 -3.50 32.42
N GLU A 136 -6.49 -4.66 32.41
CA GLU A 136 -6.95 -5.90 33.04
C GLU A 136 -6.53 -5.93 34.51
N VAL A 137 -7.46 -6.18 35.41
CA VAL A 137 -7.22 -6.27 36.86
C VAL A 137 -7.58 -7.67 37.31
N GLU A 138 -6.64 -8.35 38.00
CA GLU A 138 -6.84 -9.70 38.55
C GLU A 138 -7.28 -10.75 37.50
N GLY A 139 -6.75 -10.67 36.28
CA GLY A 139 -7.10 -11.59 35.19
C GLY A 139 -8.48 -11.32 34.56
N GLN A 140 -9.15 -10.22 34.95
CA GLN A 140 -10.45 -9.83 34.42
C GLN A 140 -10.28 -8.67 33.44
N ARG A 141 -10.59 -8.95 32.17
CA ARG A 141 -10.65 -7.91 31.13
C ARG A 141 -11.59 -6.80 31.56
N SER A 142 -11.20 -5.56 31.26
CA SER A 142 -12.07 -4.41 31.47
C SER A 142 -13.43 -4.63 30.81
N LYS A 143 -14.49 -4.35 31.57
CA LYS A 143 -15.88 -4.37 31.11
C LYS A 143 -16.38 -2.97 30.77
N ALA A 144 -15.47 -2.01 30.55
CA ALA A 144 -15.84 -0.66 30.15
C ALA A 144 -16.68 -0.72 28.87
N PRO A 145 -17.91 -0.19 28.87
CA PRO A 145 -18.76 -0.23 27.69
C PRO A 145 -18.24 0.76 26.64
N ILE A 146 -18.54 0.53 25.36
CA ILE A 146 -17.95 1.27 24.23
C ILE A 146 -18.18 2.78 24.32
N GLU A 147 -19.31 3.19 24.89
CA GLU A 147 -19.73 4.58 25.09
C GLU A 147 -18.77 5.36 26.00
N ARG A 148 -17.99 4.65 26.84
CA ARG A 148 -16.95 5.25 27.69
C ARG A 148 -15.66 5.55 26.94
N PHE A 149 -15.39 4.87 25.83
CA PHE A 149 -14.23 5.14 25.00
C PHE A 149 -14.45 6.40 24.17
N LYS A 150 -13.38 7.17 23.97
CA LYS A 150 -13.44 8.41 23.20
C LYS A 150 -12.26 8.48 22.24
N ASN A 151 -12.58 8.62 20.95
CA ASN A 151 -11.62 9.11 19.96
C ASN A 151 -11.46 10.62 20.18
N ALA A 152 -10.24 11.10 20.29
CA ALA A 152 -9.94 12.51 20.49
C ALA A 152 -9.41 13.15 19.20
N PHE A 153 -9.96 14.30 18.83
CA PHE A 153 -9.51 15.13 17.71
C PHE A 153 -9.14 16.49 18.27
N LEU A 154 -7.94 17.00 17.95
CA LEU A 154 -7.49 18.27 18.49
C LEU A 154 -6.71 19.10 17.48
N ASN A 155 -6.85 20.41 17.60
CA ASN A 155 -6.04 21.42 16.94
C ASN A 155 -5.70 22.52 17.95
N LEU A 156 -4.47 22.51 18.45
CA LEU A 156 -4.01 23.45 19.48
C LEU A 156 -3.79 24.87 18.94
N ALA A 157 -3.78 25.08 17.61
CA ALA A 157 -3.70 26.41 17.02
C ALA A 157 -5.03 27.18 17.17
N THR A 158 -6.18 26.47 17.14
CA THR A 158 -7.53 27.03 17.33
C THR A 158 -8.15 26.64 18.68
N PRO A 159 -7.32 26.33 19.68
CA PRO A 159 -7.65 25.52 20.87
C PRO A 159 -8.85 24.55 20.77
N PHE A 160 -8.99 23.85 19.65
CA PHE A 160 -10.11 22.94 19.43
C PHE A 160 -9.79 21.55 19.96
N ILE A 161 -10.72 20.97 20.73
CA ILE A 161 -10.70 19.56 21.12
C ILE A 161 -12.13 19.02 21.01
N ALA A 162 -12.29 17.91 20.30
CA ALA A 162 -13.55 17.20 20.17
C ALA A 162 -13.35 15.72 20.46
N PHE A 163 -14.40 15.10 20.99
CA PHE A 163 -14.43 13.69 21.27
C PHE A 163 -15.58 13.04 20.51
N SER A 164 -15.34 11.86 19.96
CA SER A 164 -16.40 11.00 19.39
C SER A 164 -16.33 9.62 20.00
N GLU A 165 -17.45 8.90 19.99
CA GLU A 165 -17.44 7.48 20.32
C GLU A 165 -16.82 6.68 19.17
N PRO A 166 -16.09 5.59 19.47
CA PRO A 166 -15.65 4.66 18.44
C PRO A 166 -16.84 4.02 17.74
N GLY A 167 -16.76 3.91 16.41
CA GLY A 167 -17.76 3.18 15.64
C GLY A 167 -17.77 1.70 16.02
N LYS A 168 -18.98 1.10 16.09
CA LYS A 168 -19.11 -0.35 16.24
C LYS A 168 -18.53 -1.04 15.00
N ALA A 169 -17.90 -2.20 15.19
CA ALA A 169 -17.41 -2.99 14.08
C ALA A 169 -18.58 -3.34 13.14
N PRO A 170 -18.47 -3.11 11.82
CA PRO A 170 -19.49 -3.50 10.87
C PRO A 170 -19.78 -5.00 10.99
N LYS A 171 -21.06 -5.33 11.14
CA LYS A 171 -21.52 -6.71 11.16
C LYS A 171 -21.82 -7.17 9.76
N LYS A 172 -21.24 -8.32 9.39
CA LYS A 172 -21.56 -9.08 8.19
C LYS A 172 -22.32 -10.34 8.62
N LYS A 173 -23.03 -10.95 7.69
CA LYS A 173 -23.83 -12.15 7.97
C LYS A 173 -23.55 -13.19 6.90
N TYR A 174 -23.32 -14.42 7.34
CA TYR A 174 -23.44 -15.59 6.48
C TYR A 174 -24.52 -16.49 7.08
N ARG A 175 -25.54 -16.79 6.27
CA ARG A 175 -26.77 -17.46 6.73
C ARG A 175 -27.42 -16.74 7.93
N ASP A 176 -27.43 -17.36 9.11
CA ASP A 176 -27.97 -16.83 10.36
C ASP A 176 -26.91 -16.41 11.38
N ILE A 177 -25.63 -16.48 11.00
CA ILE A 177 -24.51 -16.14 11.87
C ILE A 177 -24.02 -14.74 11.51
N GLU A 178 -24.06 -13.84 12.50
CA GLU A 178 -23.42 -12.53 12.41
C GLU A 178 -21.94 -12.65 12.79
N PHE A 179 -21.09 -11.92 12.07
CA PHE A 179 -19.67 -11.82 12.35
C PHE A 179 -19.14 -10.42 12.05
N THR A 180 -17.95 -10.11 12.55
CA THR A 180 -17.24 -8.84 12.42
C THR A 180 -15.80 -9.08 11.98
N LEU A 181 -15.03 -8.00 11.81
CA LEU A 181 -13.58 -8.06 11.54
C LEU A 181 -12.80 -8.91 12.57
N TRP A 182 -13.31 -9.03 13.80
CA TRP A 182 -12.61 -9.67 14.91
C TRP A 182 -12.85 -11.17 15.00
N ASP A 183 -13.86 -11.66 14.28
CA ASP A 183 -14.24 -13.07 14.27
C ASP A 183 -13.39 -13.85 13.28
N ARG A 184 -13.20 -15.13 13.56
CA ARG A 184 -12.41 -16.03 12.72
C ARG A 184 -12.89 -17.46 12.88
N LEU A 185 -12.69 -18.25 11.82
CA LEU A 185 -12.86 -19.69 11.88
C LEU A 185 -11.51 -20.32 12.23
N GLU A 186 -11.44 -21.14 13.27
CA GLU A 186 -10.22 -21.83 13.66
C GLU A 186 -10.30 -23.32 13.31
N VAL A 187 -9.29 -23.83 12.61
CA VAL A 187 -9.17 -25.24 12.26
C VAL A 187 -7.77 -25.75 12.59
N ASN A 188 -7.70 -26.99 13.09
CA ASN A 188 -6.44 -27.67 13.34
C ASN A 188 -6.14 -28.66 12.20
N GLY A 189 -4.93 -28.56 11.67
CA GLY A 189 -4.33 -29.49 10.72
C GLY A 189 -3.59 -30.65 11.40
N PRO A 190 -2.88 -31.49 10.61
CA PRO A 190 -2.81 -31.44 9.15
C PRO A 190 -4.10 -31.91 8.47
N LYS A 191 -4.43 -31.30 7.34
CA LYS A 191 -5.53 -31.63 6.44
C LYS A 191 -5.05 -31.50 5.01
N THR A 192 -5.60 -32.32 4.12
CA THR A 192 -5.47 -32.06 2.69
C THR A 192 -6.28 -30.84 2.28
N LEU A 193 -5.97 -30.24 1.14
CA LEU A 193 -6.75 -29.11 0.61
C LEU A 193 -8.23 -29.47 0.42
N GLY A 194 -8.54 -30.70 -0.01
CA GLY A 194 -9.90 -31.20 -0.14
C GLY A 194 -10.62 -31.26 1.21
N GLN A 195 -10.00 -31.87 2.22
CA GLN A 195 -10.55 -31.94 3.58
C GLN A 195 -10.72 -30.56 4.21
N PHE A 196 -9.84 -29.62 3.88
CA PHE A 196 -9.92 -28.25 4.38
C PHE A 196 -11.08 -27.48 3.76
N ILE A 197 -11.29 -27.60 2.44
CA ILE A 197 -12.45 -27.04 1.75
C ILE A 197 -13.74 -27.64 2.32
N GLU A 198 -13.83 -28.97 2.40
CA GLU A 198 -15.00 -29.67 2.95
C GLU A 198 -15.30 -29.25 4.40
N TRP A 199 -14.25 -29.01 5.20
CA TRP A 199 -14.43 -28.49 6.57
C TRP A 199 -15.06 -27.09 6.56
N ILE A 200 -14.60 -26.17 5.71
CA ILE A 200 -15.18 -24.83 5.58
C ILE A 200 -16.64 -24.94 5.13
N GLU A 201 -16.91 -25.77 4.12
CA GLU A 201 -18.24 -26.01 3.59
C GLU A 201 -19.15 -26.64 4.65
N THR A 202 -18.66 -27.54 5.49
CA THR A 202 -19.46 -28.14 6.57
C THR A 202 -19.76 -27.13 7.68
N GLN A 203 -18.78 -26.31 8.08
CA GLN A 203 -18.94 -25.33 9.16
C GLN A 203 -19.84 -24.16 8.77
N THR A 204 -19.73 -23.72 7.52
CA THR A 204 -20.50 -22.57 7.00
C THR A 204 -21.78 -23.02 6.31
N GLY A 205 -21.80 -24.24 5.78
CA GLY A 205 -22.79 -24.77 4.83
C GLY A 205 -22.87 -23.98 3.53
N LEU A 206 -21.81 -23.27 3.17
CA LEU A 206 -21.69 -22.55 1.91
C LEU A 206 -20.62 -23.23 1.08
N THR A 207 -20.81 -23.27 -0.24
CA THR A 207 -19.84 -23.88 -1.15
C THR A 207 -18.64 -22.94 -1.32
N VAL A 208 -17.40 -23.43 -1.22
CA VAL A 208 -16.24 -22.55 -1.42
C VAL A 208 -16.05 -22.34 -2.92
N SER A 209 -16.06 -21.07 -3.37
CA SER A 209 -15.83 -20.73 -4.78
C SER A 209 -14.35 -20.40 -5.03
N MET A 210 -13.71 -19.69 -4.10
CA MET A 210 -12.30 -19.32 -4.16
C MET A 210 -11.65 -19.34 -2.78
N MET A 211 -10.36 -19.70 -2.73
CA MET A 211 -9.57 -19.66 -1.50
C MET A 211 -8.12 -19.24 -1.77
N SER A 212 -7.64 -18.29 -1.00
CA SER A 212 -6.28 -17.75 -1.07
C SER A 212 -5.58 -17.77 0.29
N SER A 213 -4.25 -17.70 0.27
CA SER A 213 -3.46 -17.31 1.43
C SER A 213 -2.52 -16.16 1.03
N GLY A 214 -2.76 -14.98 1.60
CA GLY A 214 -2.15 -13.75 1.12
C GLY A 214 -2.44 -13.54 -0.37
N VAL A 215 -1.40 -13.31 -1.16
CA VAL A 215 -1.53 -13.10 -2.62
C VAL A 215 -1.63 -14.40 -3.44
N SER A 216 -1.53 -15.57 -2.80
CA SER A 216 -1.49 -16.87 -3.49
C SER A 216 -2.88 -17.50 -3.58
N LEU A 217 -3.42 -17.63 -4.80
CA LEU A 217 -4.69 -18.30 -5.07
C LEU A 217 -4.51 -19.82 -5.12
N LEU A 218 -5.02 -20.51 -4.10
CA LEU A 218 -4.81 -21.95 -3.90
C LEU A 218 -5.86 -22.78 -4.64
N TYR A 219 -7.11 -22.33 -4.56
CA TYR A 219 -8.27 -22.96 -5.17
C TYR A 219 -9.21 -21.90 -5.74
N ALA A 220 -9.75 -22.17 -6.93
CA ALA A 220 -10.87 -21.44 -7.51
C ALA A 220 -11.68 -22.36 -8.41
N PHE A 221 -13.00 -22.18 -8.47
CA PHE A 221 -13.91 -23.05 -9.24
C PHE A 221 -13.62 -23.09 -10.75
N PHE A 222 -13.03 -22.01 -11.31
CA PHE A 222 -12.67 -21.90 -12.73
C PHE A 222 -11.28 -22.47 -13.08
N GLN A 223 -10.54 -23.03 -12.11
CA GLN A 223 -9.27 -23.70 -12.40
C GLN A 223 -9.49 -25.02 -13.14
N PRO A 224 -8.53 -25.47 -13.98
CA PRO A 224 -8.65 -26.73 -14.71
C PRO A 224 -8.95 -27.92 -13.77
N PRO A 225 -9.96 -28.77 -14.07
CA PRO A 225 -10.38 -29.85 -13.17
C PRO A 225 -9.25 -30.81 -12.76
N SER A 226 -8.33 -31.11 -13.69
CA SER A 226 -7.15 -31.94 -13.40
C SER A 226 -6.25 -31.33 -12.33
N LYS A 227 -6.00 -30.02 -12.42
CA LYS A 227 -5.15 -29.27 -11.47
C LYS A 227 -5.81 -29.15 -10.11
N VAL A 228 -7.14 -28.95 -10.08
CA VAL A 228 -7.91 -28.92 -8.83
C VAL A 228 -7.89 -30.29 -8.15
N ALA A 229 -8.13 -31.37 -8.90
CA ALA A 229 -8.13 -32.73 -8.37
C ALA A 229 -6.77 -33.12 -7.78
N GLU A 230 -5.67 -32.78 -8.47
CA GLU A 230 -4.31 -33.00 -7.96
C GLU A 230 -4.03 -32.21 -6.68
N ARG A 231 -4.41 -30.93 -6.61
CA ARG A 231 -4.18 -30.11 -5.42
C ARG A 231 -5.02 -30.54 -4.23
N LYS A 232 -6.26 -30.98 -4.46
CA LYS A 232 -7.19 -31.40 -3.39
C LYS A 232 -6.66 -32.59 -2.57
N THR A 233 -5.80 -33.43 -3.14
CA THR A 233 -5.22 -34.58 -2.42
C THR A 233 -3.98 -34.23 -1.60
N ARG A 234 -3.40 -33.04 -1.78
CA ARG A 234 -2.15 -32.62 -1.14
C ARG A 234 -2.39 -31.86 0.15
N ASP A 235 -1.42 -31.89 1.05
CA ASP A 235 -1.44 -31.12 2.30
C ASP A 235 -1.56 -29.62 2.02
N VAL A 236 -2.40 -28.92 2.80
CA VAL A 236 -2.62 -27.46 2.66
C VAL A 236 -1.30 -26.70 2.66
N ILE A 237 -0.36 -27.08 3.54
CA ILE A 237 0.96 -26.42 3.65
C ILE A 237 1.78 -26.61 2.37
N GLN A 238 1.81 -27.81 1.81
CA GLN A 238 2.56 -28.08 0.58
C GLN A 238 1.98 -27.31 -0.60
N VAL A 239 0.65 -27.20 -0.69
CA VAL A 239 -0.01 -26.41 -1.74
C VAL A 239 0.35 -24.93 -1.60
N VAL A 240 0.36 -24.39 -0.38
CA VAL A 240 0.77 -22.99 -0.14
C VAL A 240 2.21 -22.76 -0.57
N GLU A 241 3.14 -23.66 -0.20
CA GLU A 241 4.56 -23.51 -0.54
C GLU A 241 4.81 -23.55 -2.05
N GLU A 242 4.11 -24.43 -2.76
CA GLU A 242 4.22 -24.52 -4.21
C GLU A 242 3.68 -23.28 -4.92
N VAL A 243 2.46 -22.85 -4.57
CA VAL A 243 1.80 -21.73 -5.26
C VAL A 243 2.51 -20.41 -4.96
N SER A 244 2.93 -20.21 -3.71
CA SER A 244 3.65 -19.00 -3.30
C SER A 244 5.13 -19.02 -3.73
N ARG A 245 5.64 -20.18 -4.19
CA ARG A 245 7.07 -20.45 -4.49
C ARG A 245 8.00 -20.14 -3.31
N ASN A 246 7.47 -20.15 -2.08
CA ASN A 246 8.17 -19.82 -0.86
C ASN A 246 7.89 -20.87 0.20
N LYS A 247 8.92 -21.36 0.88
CA LYS A 247 8.75 -22.28 2.00
C LYS A 247 8.14 -21.57 3.21
N VAL A 248 7.27 -22.26 3.93
CA VAL A 248 6.70 -21.77 5.18
C VAL A 248 7.81 -21.82 6.25
N PRO A 249 8.15 -20.68 6.88
CA PRO A 249 9.23 -20.66 7.87
C PRO A 249 8.95 -21.58 9.07
N PRO A 250 10.00 -22.18 9.68
CA PRO A 250 9.83 -23.15 10.76
C PRO A 250 9.26 -22.57 12.06
N PHE A 251 9.28 -21.25 12.25
CA PHE A 251 8.67 -20.61 13.41
C PHE A 251 7.17 -20.33 13.22
N ARG A 252 6.62 -20.49 12.00
CA ARG A 252 5.21 -20.22 11.73
C ARG A 252 4.35 -21.39 12.22
N ARG A 253 3.37 -21.09 13.08
CA ARG A 253 2.46 -22.08 13.70
C ARG A 253 1.07 -22.13 13.04
N SER A 254 0.64 -21.02 12.46
CA SER A 254 -0.64 -20.90 11.79
C SER A 254 -0.54 -20.12 10.49
N LEU A 255 -1.47 -20.37 9.58
CA LEU A 255 -1.68 -19.62 8.34
C LEU A 255 -3.07 -19.00 8.34
N VAL A 256 -3.22 -17.87 7.67
CA VAL A 256 -4.50 -17.20 7.43
C VAL A 256 -4.92 -17.48 6.00
N PHE A 257 -6.18 -17.86 5.85
CA PHE A 257 -6.83 -18.09 4.57
C PHE A 257 -8.06 -17.21 4.45
N GLU A 258 -8.23 -16.64 3.26
CA GLU A 258 -9.44 -15.94 2.87
C GLU A 258 -10.19 -16.82 1.88
N ALA A 259 -11.49 -16.98 2.11
CA ALA A 259 -12.35 -17.78 1.26
C ALA A 259 -13.58 -16.98 0.88
N ILE A 260 -13.91 -17.05 -0.41
CA ILE A 260 -15.20 -16.58 -0.95
C ILE A 260 -16.06 -17.82 -1.09
N THR A 261 -17.28 -17.72 -0.60
CA THR A 261 -18.25 -18.83 -0.61
C THR A 261 -19.50 -18.44 -1.37
N GLN A 262 -20.28 -19.41 -1.81
CA GLN A 262 -21.53 -19.22 -2.52
C GLN A 262 -22.68 -19.90 -1.77
N ASN A 263 -23.84 -19.24 -1.77
CA ASN A 263 -25.08 -19.82 -1.26
C ASN A 263 -25.82 -20.63 -2.33
N ASP A 264 -26.96 -21.23 -1.98
CA ASP A 264 -27.79 -22.04 -2.89
C ASP A 264 -28.40 -21.25 -4.07
N LYS A 265 -28.22 -19.92 -4.09
CA LYS A 265 -28.66 -19.01 -5.15
C LYS A 265 -27.49 -18.52 -6.03
N ASP A 266 -26.31 -19.13 -5.90
CA ASP A 266 -25.08 -18.73 -6.58
C ASP A 266 -24.63 -17.29 -6.26
N GLU A 267 -25.08 -16.72 -5.14
CA GLU A 267 -24.64 -15.40 -4.67
C GLU A 267 -23.38 -15.55 -3.82
N ASP A 268 -22.38 -14.71 -4.08
CA ASP A 268 -21.15 -14.68 -3.28
C ASP A 268 -21.45 -14.15 -1.87
N VAL A 269 -21.06 -14.93 -0.87
CA VAL A 269 -21.18 -14.65 0.55
C VAL A 269 -19.80 -14.68 1.19
N GLU A 270 -19.48 -13.60 1.89
CA GLU A 270 -18.26 -13.52 2.69
C GLU A 270 -18.41 -14.25 4.02
N ILE A 271 -17.33 -14.89 4.45
CA ILE A 271 -17.20 -15.54 5.75
C ILE A 271 -16.00 -14.95 6.51
N PRO A 272 -15.90 -15.13 7.84
CA PRO A 272 -14.68 -14.78 8.56
C PRO A 272 -13.45 -15.49 7.96
N TYR A 273 -12.28 -14.86 8.08
CA TYR A 273 -11.04 -15.52 7.67
C TYR A 273 -10.81 -16.81 8.47
N VAL A 274 -10.10 -17.74 7.85
CA VAL A 274 -9.82 -19.04 8.44
C VAL A 274 -8.38 -19.08 8.94
N LYS A 275 -8.21 -19.25 10.25
CA LYS A 275 -6.93 -19.49 10.91
C LYS A 275 -6.68 -21.00 10.97
N TYR A 276 -5.73 -21.46 10.19
CA TYR A 276 -5.33 -22.85 10.11
C TYR A 276 -4.09 -23.09 10.98
N ASN A 277 -4.26 -23.79 12.10
CA ASN A 277 -3.16 -24.17 13.00
C ASN A 277 -2.58 -25.51 12.52
N PHE A 278 -1.29 -25.55 12.18
CA PHE A 278 -0.64 -26.75 11.64
C PHE A 278 0.57 -27.21 12.44
N ARG A 279 0.83 -26.55 13.57
CA ARG A 279 1.86 -26.88 14.57
C ARG A 279 1.38 -26.50 15.96
#